data_AF-A0A7K1U2X0-F1
#
_entry.id   AF-A0A7K1U2X0-F1
#
_cell.length_a   1.000
_cell.length_b   1.000
_cell.length_c   1.000
_cell.angle_alpha   90.00
_cell.angle_beta   90.00
_cell.angle_gamma   90.00
#
_symmetry.space_group_name_H-M   'P 1'
#
loop_
_entity.id
_entity.type
_entity.pdbx_description
1 polymer ?
#
loop_
_entity_poly.entity_id
_entity_poly.type
_entity_poly.pdbx_seq_one_letter_code
_entity_poly.pdbx_strand_id
1 'polypeptide(L)'
;MTASLAHPSYLIDRSKQMSYIYYYKDSLLRISKTPLPQNQFEIFYRTNPNTQNRKAIIRQEDSVWIAGLRCFKGIAVHDIDTITFYYSKNKLGLHSPLNNFLSDFPFEVMSIQVPAWNGTQAQGQVLFIISAITATSIPDSLLKLPTSIPQDENVPIKNMRFF
;
A
#
# COMPACT_ATOMS: atom_id res chain seq x y z
N MET A 1 -30.01 -19.34 8.62
CA MET A 1 -28.63 -18.86 8.38
C MET A 1 -28.72 -17.70 7.39
N THR A 2 -28.43 -16.48 7.83
CA THR A 2 -28.28 -15.33 6.94
C THR A 2 -26.84 -15.32 6.42
N ALA A 3 -26.67 -15.53 5.12
CA ALA A 3 -25.37 -15.36 4.48
C ALA A 3 -25.06 -13.85 4.45
N SER A 4 -24.04 -13.43 5.20
CA SER A 4 -23.49 -12.07 5.06
C SER A 4 -22.49 -12.06 3.92
N LEU A 5 -22.73 -11.24 2.90
CA LEU A 5 -21.72 -10.98 1.88
C LEU A 5 -20.67 -10.07 2.51
N ALA A 6 -19.55 -10.65 2.95
CA ALA A 6 -18.41 -9.87 3.43
C ALA A 6 -17.74 -9.22 2.21
N HIS A 7 -18.11 -7.98 1.90
CA HIS A 7 -17.34 -7.15 0.99
C HIS A 7 -16.10 -6.61 1.73
N PRO A 8 -14.96 -6.42 1.06
CA PRO A 8 -13.82 -5.76 1.67
C PRO A 8 -14.20 -4.33 2.09
N SER A 9 -13.49 -3.76 3.06
CA SER A 9 -13.71 -2.35 3.46
C SER A 9 -13.41 -1.38 2.32
N TYR A 10 -12.49 -1.74 1.42
CA TYR A 10 -12.20 -0.99 0.21
C TYR A 10 -11.47 -1.85 -0.84
N LEU A 11 -11.43 -1.36 -2.08
CA LEU A 11 -10.67 -1.92 -3.20
C LEU A 11 -9.74 -0.87 -3.82
N ILE A 12 -8.61 -1.31 -4.36
CA ILE A 12 -7.66 -0.45 -5.08
C ILE A 12 -7.60 -0.92 -6.53
N ASP A 13 -7.86 0.00 -7.46
CA ASP A 13 -7.56 -0.18 -8.88
C ASP A 13 -6.28 0.60 -9.20
N ARG A 14 -5.16 -0.14 -9.23
CA ARG A 14 -3.85 0.43 -9.54
C ARG A 14 -3.74 0.93 -10.97
N SER A 15 -4.44 0.31 -11.91
CA SER A 15 -4.38 0.72 -13.32
C SER A 15 -5.03 2.09 -13.54
N LYS A 16 -6.11 2.36 -12.80
CA LYS A 16 -6.83 3.63 -12.83
C LYS A 16 -6.36 4.64 -11.79
N GLN A 17 -5.43 4.25 -10.90
CA GLN A 17 -5.02 5.05 -9.74
C GLN A 17 -6.21 5.48 -8.86
N MET A 18 -7.17 4.58 -8.66
CA MET A 18 -8.40 4.82 -7.90
C MET A 18 -8.53 3.87 -6.70
N SER A 19 -9.23 4.33 -5.68
CA SER A 19 -9.72 3.55 -4.56
C SER A 19 -11.24 3.59 -4.49
N TYR A 20 -11.83 2.51 -3.98
CA TYR A 20 -13.27 2.32 -3.87
C TYR A 20 -13.59 1.87 -2.45
N ILE A 21 -14.11 2.77 -1.63
CA ILE A 21 -14.33 2.56 -0.20
C ILE A 21 -15.81 2.25 0.04
N TYR A 22 -16.10 1.13 0.69
CA TYR A 22 -17.48 0.75 1.03
C TYR A 22 -17.91 1.44 2.32
N TYR A 23 -19.10 2.04 2.31
CA TYR A 23 -19.68 2.69 3.49
C TYR A 23 -21.21 2.68 3.44
N TYR A 24 -21.84 2.93 4.58
CA TYR A 24 -23.28 3.08 4.70
C TYR A 24 -23.67 4.56 4.76
N LYS A 25 -24.71 4.90 4.01
CA LYS A 25 -25.43 6.18 4.09
C LYS A 25 -26.91 5.88 4.15
N ASP A 26 -27.59 6.33 5.20
CA ASP A 26 -29.04 6.09 5.40
C ASP A 26 -29.41 4.59 5.31
N SER A 27 -28.57 3.73 5.91
CA SER A 27 -28.67 2.25 5.88
C SER A 27 -28.48 1.60 4.51
N LEU A 28 -28.17 2.39 3.46
CA LEU A 28 -27.83 1.88 2.14
C LEU A 28 -26.31 1.75 1.98
N LEU A 29 -25.85 0.59 1.53
CA LEU A 29 -24.46 0.38 1.15
C LEU A 29 -24.15 1.17 -0.12
N ARG A 30 -23.05 1.92 -0.10
CA ARG A 30 -22.55 2.74 -1.21
C ARG A 30 -21.03 2.57 -1.33
N ILE A 31 -20.50 3.00 -2.47
CA ILE A 31 -19.06 3.01 -2.74
C ILE A 31 -18.61 4.45 -2.96
N SER A 32 -17.61 4.92 -2.22
CA SER A 32 -16.92 6.17 -2.52
C SER A 32 -15.76 5.88 -3.44
N LYS A 33 -15.77 6.46 -4.62
CA LYS A 33 -14.67 6.44 -5.57
C LYS A 33 -13.77 7.65 -5.30
N THR A 34 -12.51 7.39 -5.00
CA THR A 34 -11.55 8.41 -4.57
C THR A 34 -10.19 8.16 -5.22
N PRO A 35 -9.49 9.17 -5.78
CA PRO A 35 -8.12 9.03 -6.26
C PRO A 35 -7.23 8.42 -5.18
N LEU A 36 -6.40 7.46 -5.57
CA LEU A 36 -5.59 6.69 -4.62
C LEU A 36 -4.66 7.58 -3.74
N PRO A 37 -4.05 8.67 -4.23
CA PRO A 37 -3.28 9.60 -3.40
C PRO A 37 -4.10 10.36 -2.35
N GLN A 38 -5.42 10.41 -2.50
CA GLN A 38 -6.35 11.08 -1.58
C GLN A 38 -6.99 10.11 -0.57
N ASN A 39 -6.81 8.79 -0.76
CA ASN A 39 -7.36 7.79 0.14
C ASN A 39 -6.60 7.80 1.48
N GLN A 40 -7.26 8.23 2.55
CA GLN A 40 -6.62 8.36 3.86
C GLN A 40 -6.24 7.00 4.48
N PHE A 41 -6.85 5.90 4.04
CA PHE A 41 -6.53 4.54 4.48
C PHE A 41 -5.23 3.99 3.85
N GLU A 42 -4.77 4.57 2.73
CA GLU A 42 -3.70 4.00 1.92
C GLU A 42 -2.39 4.80 2.03
N ILE A 43 -1.65 4.53 3.10
CA ILE A 43 -0.38 5.22 3.38
C ILE A 43 0.69 5.03 2.29
N PHE A 44 0.68 3.89 1.60
CA PHE A 44 1.67 3.53 0.58
C PHE A 44 1.51 4.28 -0.75
N TYR A 45 0.35 4.88 -0.97
CA TYR A 45 0.05 5.63 -2.20
C TYR A 45 -0.16 7.12 -1.96
N ARG A 46 -0.23 7.52 -0.68
CA ARG A 46 -0.12 8.91 -0.22
C ARG A 46 1.32 9.42 -0.18
N THR A 47 2.29 8.58 -0.54
CA THR A 47 3.71 8.94 -0.50
C THR A 47 3.96 10.20 -1.31
N ASN A 48 4.53 11.21 -0.66
CA ASN A 48 4.90 12.49 -1.27
C ASN A 48 5.72 12.23 -2.55
N PRO A 49 5.42 12.88 -3.69
CA PRO A 49 6.22 12.80 -4.92
C PRO A 49 7.73 12.93 -4.69
N ASN A 50 8.15 13.72 -3.70
CA ASN A 50 9.57 13.87 -3.35
C ASN A 50 10.22 12.57 -2.85
N THR A 51 9.45 11.62 -2.30
CA THR A 51 9.99 10.30 -1.89
C THR A 51 10.23 9.37 -3.07
N GLN A 52 9.66 9.64 -4.25
CA GLN A 52 9.82 8.80 -5.44
C GLN A 52 11.21 8.97 -6.05
N ASN A 53 11.86 10.13 -5.91
CA ASN A 53 13.19 10.39 -6.49
C ASN A 53 14.36 9.85 -5.66
N ARG A 54 14.15 8.79 -4.88
CA ARG A 54 15.20 8.15 -4.07
C ARG A 54 16.07 7.27 -4.93
N LYS A 55 17.36 7.60 -5.03
CA LYS A 55 18.33 6.73 -5.70
C LYS A 55 18.69 5.58 -4.76
N ALA A 56 18.35 4.36 -5.17
CA ALA A 56 18.71 3.16 -4.45
C ALA A 56 20.19 2.81 -4.67
N ILE A 57 20.91 2.60 -3.57
CA ILE A 57 22.28 2.12 -3.50
C ILE A 57 22.25 0.74 -2.85
N ILE A 58 22.75 -0.26 -3.56
CA ILE A 58 22.85 -1.63 -3.04
C ILE A 58 24.17 -1.74 -2.26
N ARG A 59 24.08 -2.22 -1.02
CA ARG A 59 25.29 -2.60 -0.26
C ARG A 59 25.45 -4.11 -0.32
N GLN A 60 26.67 -4.58 -0.56
CA GLN A 60 27.02 -5.98 -0.30
C GLN A 60 27.15 -6.16 1.20
N GLU A 61 26.07 -6.64 1.82
CA GLU A 61 26.02 -7.04 3.22
C GLU A 61 25.45 -8.47 3.33
N ASP A 62 25.57 -9.06 4.52
CA ASP A 62 24.99 -10.36 4.83
C ASP A 62 23.48 -10.39 4.55
N SER A 63 23.03 -11.52 4.00
CA SER A 63 21.62 -11.70 3.66
C SER A 63 20.78 -12.08 4.87
N VAL A 64 19.56 -11.54 4.96
CA VAL A 64 18.55 -11.92 5.96
C VAL A 64 17.41 -12.68 5.29
N TRP A 65 16.57 -13.35 6.08
CA TRP A 65 15.35 -14.00 5.60
C TRP A 65 14.11 -13.22 6.05
N ILE A 66 13.26 -12.81 5.10
CA ILE A 66 12.00 -12.10 5.36
C ILE A 66 10.89 -12.83 4.60
N ALA A 67 9.83 -13.24 5.30
CA ALA A 67 8.69 -13.98 4.74
C ALA A 67 9.12 -15.18 3.86
N GLY A 68 10.16 -15.91 4.28
CA GLY A 68 10.67 -17.08 3.55
C GLY A 68 11.52 -16.76 2.32
N LEU A 69 11.81 -15.49 2.04
CA LEU A 69 12.69 -15.05 0.96
C LEU A 69 14.05 -14.59 1.48
N ARG A 70 15.10 -14.92 0.73
CA ARG A 70 16.43 -14.35 0.94
C ARG A 70 16.43 -12.89 0.50
N CYS A 71 16.82 -12.02 1.41
CA CYS A 71 16.81 -10.57 1.25
C CYS A 71 18.19 -9.98 1.48
N PHE A 72 18.46 -8.89 0.77
CA PHE A 72 19.69 -8.12 0.86
C PHE A 72 19.35 -6.71 1.31
N LYS A 73 20.28 -6.07 2.01
CA LYS A 73 20.10 -4.71 2.47
C LYS A 73 20.42 -3.71 1.36
N GLY A 74 19.59 -2.68 1.26
CA GLY A 74 19.80 -1.52 0.43
C GLY A 74 19.66 -0.24 1.24
N ILE A 75 20.22 0.83 0.70
CA ILE A 75 20.08 2.18 1.24
C ILE A 75 19.57 3.07 0.12
N ALA A 76 18.57 3.89 0.38
CA ALA A 76 18.10 4.88 -0.58
C ALA A 76 18.29 6.28 -0.03
N VAL A 77 18.74 7.19 -0.88
CA VAL A 77 19.05 8.58 -0.51
C VAL A 77 18.25 9.53 -1.39
N HIS A 78 17.66 10.55 -0.76
CA HIS A 78 17.08 11.71 -1.43
C HIS A 78 17.38 12.96 -0.59
N ASP A 79 18.10 13.92 -1.17
CA ASP A 79 18.68 15.06 -0.47
C ASP A 79 19.43 14.66 0.80
N ILE A 80 18.94 15.05 1.98
CA ILE A 80 19.53 14.73 3.28
C ILE A 80 18.96 13.44 3.91
N ASP A 81 17.89 12.89 3.34
CA ASP A 81 17.20 11.74 3.90
C ASP A 81 17.80 10.43 3.39
N THR A 82 18.18 9.59 4.34
CA THR A 82 18.63 8.22 4.08
C THR A 82 17.65 7.23 4.67
N ILE A 83 17.19 6.28 3.87
CA ILE A 83 16.38 5.16 4.32
C ILE A 83 17.08 3.83 4.11
N THR A 84 16.83 2.90 5.02
CA THR A 84 17.28 1.51 4.88
C THR A 84 16.11 0.65 4.45
N PHE A 85 16.36 -0.27 3.52
CA PHE A 85 15.37 -1.22 3.06
C PHE A 85 15.99 -2.60 2.86
N TYR A 86 15.15 -3.62 2.83
CA TYR A 86 15.53 -4.99 2.48
C TYR A 86 14.75 -5.42 1.25
N TYR A 87 15.43 -6.06 0.31
CA TYR A 87 14.84 -6.46 -0.95
C TYR A 87 15.18 -7.90 -1.32
N SER A 88 14.29 -8.57 -2.04
CA SER A 88 14.57 -9.87 -2.64
C SER A 88 14.77 -9.74 -4.15
N LYS A 89 15.73 -10.49 -4.68
CA LYS A 89 15.91 -10.64 -6.13
C LYS A 89 14.90 -11.60 -6.76
N ASN A 90 14.21 -12.40 -5.94
CA ASN A 90 13.15 -13.28 -6.40
C ASN A 90 11.91 -12.43 -6.72
N LYS A 91 11.34 -12.59 -7.91
CA LYS A 91 10.11 -11.90 -8.30
C LYS A 91 8.91 -12.76 -7.88
N LEU A 92 8.07 -12.26 -6.97
CA LEU A 92 6.84 -12.96 -6.58
C LEU A 92 5.71 -12.82 -7.59
N GLY A 93 5.90 -12.03 -8.65
CA GLY A 93 4.83 -11.68 -9.60
C GLY A 93 3.79 -10.71 -9.01
N LEU A 94 3.95 -10.33 -7.75
CA LEU A 94 3.19 -9.30 -7.06
C LEU A 94 4.07 -8.05 -6.95
N HIS A 95 3.49 -6.88 -7.14
CA HIS A 95 4.20 -5.64 -6.89
C HIS A 95 3.97 -5.25 -5.43
N SER A 96 5.02 -5.32 -4.62
CA SER A 96 4.98 -4.83 -3.23
C SER A 96 4.64 -3.34 -3.20
N PRO A 97 3.63 -2.90 -2.41
CA PRO A 97 3.37 -1.48 -2.19
C PRO A 97 4.59 -0.72 -1.64
N LEU A 98 5.55 -1.43 -1.03
CA LEU A 98 6.78 -0.84 -0.51
C LEU A 98 7.73 -0.37 -1.63
N ASN A 99 7.58 -0.88 -2.86
CA ASN A 99 8.34 -0.39 -4.01
C ASN A 99 7.98 1.06 -4.35
N ASN A 100 6.81 1.58 -3.97
CA ASN A 100 6.43 2.97 -4.22
C ASN A 100 7.38 3.99 -3.53
N PHE A 101 8.12 3.57 -2.50
CA PHE A 101 9.10 4.43 -1.83
C PHE A 101 10.45 4.53 -2.57
N LEU A 102 10.65 3.73 -3.62
CA LEU A 102 11.89 3.65 -4.40
C LEU A 102 11.53 3.63 -5.89
N SER A 103 11.53 4.79 -6.57
CA SER A 103 11.27 4.79 -8.02
C SER A 103 12.30 3.94 -8.76
N ASP A 104 11.81 3.20 -9.75
CA ASP A 104 12.62 2.42 -10.70
C ASP A 104 13.52 1.36 -10.06
N PHE A 105 13.27 0.97 -8.80
CA PHE A 105 14.02 -0.09 -8.17
C PHE A 105 13.56 -1.47 -8.69
N PRO A 106 14.45 -2.28 -9.30
CA PRO A 106 14.05 -3.44 -10.12
C PRO A 106 13.73 -4.71 -9.30
N PHE A 107 13.92 -4.66 -7.99
CA PHE A 107 13.74 -5.78 -7.07
C PHE A 107 12.59 -5.54 -6.10
N GLU A 108 12.07 -6.60 -5.50
CA GLU A 108 10.91 -6.51 -4.63
C GLU A 108 11.32 -6.05 -3.22
N VAL A 109 10.75 -4.94 -2.76
CA VAL A 109 11.04 -4.39 -1.42
C VAL A 109 10.20 -5.15 -0.39
N MET A 110 10.90 -5.83 0.53
CA MET A 110 10.32 -6.69 1.55
C MET A 110 10.20 -6.00 2.91
N SER A 111 11.06 -5.00 3.16
CA SER A 111 10.97 -4.15 4.33
C SER A 111 11.58 -2.79 4.03
N ILE A 112 11.04 -1.74 4.63
CA ILE A 112 11.56 -0.39 4.50
C ILE A 112 11.33 0.38 5.78
N GLN A 113 12.35 1.11 6.21
CA GLN A 113 12.29 2.00 7.36
C GLN A 113 12.27 3.44 6.83
N VAL A 114 11.17 4.14 7.07
CA VAL A 114 10.98 5.52 6.61
C VAL A 114 10.78 6.48 7.77
N PRO A 115 11.24 7.74 7.67
CA PRO A 115 10.94 8.75 8.65
C PRO A 115 9.43 9.03 8.73
N ALA A 116 8.91 9.18 9.95
CA ALA A 116 7.56 9.64 10.21
C ALA A 116 7.56 11.18 10.21
N TRP A 117 6.92 11.79 9.22
CA TRP A 117 6.90 13.24 9.07
C TRP A 117 5.67 13.86 9.71
N ASN A 118 5.88 14.92 10.49
CA ASN A 118 4.82 15.84 10.90
C ASN A 118 5.12 17.21 10.29
N GLY A 119 4.57 17.47 9.10
CA GLY A 119 4.97 18.62 8.29
C GLY A 119 6.39 18.46 7.75
N THR A 120 7.32 19.31 8.20
CA THR A 120 8.70 19.39 7.67
C THR A 120 9.75 18.69 8.54
N GLN A 121 9.38 18.17 9.72
CA GLN A 121 10.32 17.51 10.63
C GLN A 121 9.98 16.02 10.80
N ALA A 122 11.02 15.18 10.81
CA ALA A 122 10.91 13.77 11.14
C ALA A 122 10.77 13.62 12.66
N GLN A 123 9.68 13.03 13.14
CA GLN A 123 9.41 12.79 14.57
C GLN A 123 9.65 11.34 15.00
N GLY A 124 10.18 10.51 14.11
CA GLY A 124 10.46 9.10 14.38
C GLY A 124 10.68 8.32 13.09
N GLN A 125 10.62 6.99 13.21
CA GLN A 125 10.73 6.09 12.07
C GLN A 125 9.60 5.06 12.11
N VAL A 126 9.05 4.75 10.94
CA VAL A 126 8.07 3.68 10.73
C VAL A 126 8.76 2.57 9.95
N LEU A 127 8.69 1.35 10.50
CA LEU A 127 9.15 0.15 9.83
C LEU A 127 7.96 -0.56 9.20
N PHE A 128 7.99 -0.71 7.88
CA PHE A 128 7.11 -1.61 7.17
C PHE A 128 7.86 -2.90 6.86
N ILE A 129 7.23 -4.05 7.11
CA ILE A 129 7.80 -5.37 6.84
C ILE A 129 6.71 -6.32 6.35
N ILE A 130 7.00 -7.06 5.29
CA ILE A 130 6.16 -8.18 4.87
C ILE A 130 6.39 -9.32 5.87
N SER A 131 5.37 -9.63 6.66
CA SER A 131 5.44 -10.66 7.71
C SER A 131 5.25 -12.07 7.16
N ALA A 132 4.41 -12.24 6.14
CA ALA A 132 4.12 -13.52 5.52
C ALA A 132 3.70 -13.35 4.05
N ILE A 133 4.00 -14.37 3.24
CA ILE A 133 3.50 -14.52 1.88
C ILE A 133 2.78 -15.86 1.83
N THR A 134 1.49 -15.81 1.53
CA THR A 134 0.65 -17.01 1.48
C THR A 134 -0.06 -17.06 0.14
N ALA A 135 0.09 -18.18 -0.57
CA ALA A 135 -0.75 -18.46 -1.73
C ALA A 135 -2.16 -18.77 -1.24
N THR A 136 -3.12 -17.91 -1.59
CA THR A 136 -4.54 -18.11 -1.29
C THR A 136 -5.37 -17.93 -2.55
N SER A 137 -6.39 -18.76 -2.70
CA SER A 137 -7.40 -18.58 -3.74
C SER A 137 -8.51 -17.70 -3.16
N ILE A 138 -8.56 -16.45 -3.60
CA ILE A 138 -9.68 -15.56 -3.29
C ILE A 138 -10.67 -15.55 -4.46
N PRO A 139 -11.99 -15.55 -4.20
CA PRO A 139 -12.97 -15.43 -5.28
C PRO A 139 -12.79 -14.12 -6.06
N ASP A 140 -12.75 -14.20 -7.39
CA ASP A 140 -12.70 -13.03 -8.29
C ASP A 140 -13.80 -12.00 -8.00
N SER A 141 -14.95 -12.45 -7.48
CA SER A 141 -16.05 -11.57 -7.09
C SER A 141 -15.65 -10.58 -5.99
N LEU A 142 -14.69 -10.91 -5.14
CA LEU A 142 -14.16 -10.00 -4.12
C LEU A 142 -13.23 -8.92 -4.70
N LEU A 143 -12.69 -9.15 -5.90
CA LEU A 143 -11.78 -8.22 -6.60
C LEU A 143 -12.49 -7.37 -7.65
N LYS A 144 -13.81 -7.53 -7.79
CA LYS A 144 -14.63 -6.80 -8.76
C LYS A 144 -15.57 -5.87 -8.02
N LEU A 145 -15.76 -4.68 -8.58
CA LEU A 145 -16.78 -3.77 -8.07
C LEU A 145 -18.16 -4.31 -8.42
N PRO A 146 -19.09 -4.40 -7.45
CA PRO A 146 -20.46 -4.77 -7.72
C PRO A 146 -21.14 -3.65 -8.52
N THR A 147 -21.82 -4.03 -9.60
CA THR A 147 -22.51 -3.09 -10.49
C THR A 147 -23.81 -2.55 -9.89
N SER A 148 -24.39 -3.23 -8.91
CA SER A 148 -25.65 -2.87 -8.26
C SER A 148 -25.51 -1.85 -7.13
N ILE A 149 -24.29 -1.54 -6.70
CA ILE A 149 -24.07 -0.61 -5.57
C ILE A 149 -23.84 0.80 -6.12
N PRO A 150 -24.62 1.81 -5.67
CA PRO A 150 -24.41 3.19 -6.07
C PRO A 150 -23.01 3.70 -5.74
N GLN A 151 -22.42 4.45 -6.67
CA GLN A 151 -21.10 5.06 -6.50
C GLN A 151 -21.23 6.57 -6.33
N ASP A 152 -20.56 7.09 -5.30
CA ASP A 152 -20.39 8.52 -5.04
C ASP A 152 -18.92 8.91 -5.25
N GLU A 153 -18.66 10.17 -5.60
CA GLU A 153 -17.30 10.66 -5.83
C GLU A 153 -16.77 11.37 -4.58
N ASN A 154 -15.56 11.02 -4.14
CA ASN A 154 -14.77 11.72 -3.11
C ASN A 154 -15.51 12.02 -1.81
N VAL A 155 -16.32 11.08 -1.31
CA VAL A 155 -17.03 11.26 -0.04
C VAL A 155 -15.99 11.38 1.09
N PRO A 156 -16.05 12.42 1.94
CA PRO A 156 -15.13 12.53 3.08
C PRO A 156 -15.35 11.41 4.09
N ILE A 157 -14.28 10.86 4.66
CA ILE A 157 -14.36 9.77 5.67
C ILE A 157 -15.27 10.14 6.85
N LYS A 158 -15.26 11.40 7.30
CA LYS A 158 -16.16 11.87 8.37
C LYS A 158 -17.65 11.72 8.07
N ASN A 159 -18.01 11.58 6.79
CA ASN A 159 -19.39 11.38 6.33
C ASN A 159 -19.68 9.90 6.03
N MET A 160 -18.71 9.00 6.23
CA MET A 160 -18.85 7.58 6.01
C MET A 160 -19.17 6.88 7.32
N ARG A 161 -20.22 6.06 7.33
CA ARG A 161 -20.44 5.09 8.40
C ARG A 161 -19.88 3.74 7.97
N PHE A 162 -18.87 3.26 8.69
CA PHE A 162 -18.38 1.89 8.60
C PHE A 162 -19.18 1.02 9.57
N PHE A 163 -19.33 -0.27 9.23
CA PHE A 163 -20.04 -1.34 9.95
C PHE A 163 -20.73 -0.94 11.26
#